data_AF-A0A348V8J7-F1
#
_entry.id   AF-A0A348V8J7-F1
#
_cell.length_a   1.000
_cell.length_b   1.000
_cell.length_c   1.000
_cell.angle_alpha   90.00
_cell.angle_beta   90.00
_cell.angle_gamma   90.00
#
_symmetry.space_group_name_H-M   'P 1'
#
loop_
_entity.id
_entity.type
_entity.pdbx_description
1 polymer ?
#
loop_
_entity_poly.entity_id
_entity_poly.type
_entity_poly.pdbx_seq_one_letter_code
_entity_poly.pdbx_strand_id
1 'polypeptide(L)' 'MEQLLPCPFCNSLDVDKDGWKANDGRTGPACNDCNATADSVEIWNTRQSLWMPIETDEQKNEVL' A
#
# COMPACT_ATOMS: atom_id res chain seq x y z
N MET A 1 15.93 -5.75 4.95
CA MET A 1 14.97 -4.68 5.28
C MET A 1 13.75 -4.92 4.41
N GLU A 2 12.58 -5.10 5.00
CA GLU A 2 11.33 -5.24 4.22
C GLU A 2 11.01 -3.91 3.54
N GLN A 3 10.67 -3.97 2.26
CA GLN A 3 10.29 -2.79 1.47
C GLN A 3 8.84 -2.41 1.79
N LEU A 4 8.60 -1.13 2.11
CA LEU A 4 7.25 -0.61 2.35
C LEU A 4 6.54 -0.35 1.02
N LEU A 5 5.36 -0.96 0.83
CA LEU A 5 4.55 -0.76 -0.36
C LEU A 5 3.70 0.53 -0.26
N PRO A 6 3.20 1.04 -1.40
CA PRO A 6 2.27 2.18 -1.42
C PRO A 6 1.06 1.94 -0.51
N CYS A 7 0.37 3.02 -0.15
CA CYS A 7 -0.82 2.92 0.66
C CYS A 7 -1.88 2.02 0.00
N PRO A 8 -2.31 0.92 0.64
CA PRO A 8 -3.27 -0.01 0.02
C PRO A 8 -4.68 0.57 -0.13
N PHE A 9 -4.94 1.75 0.42
CA PHE A 9 -6.26 2.40 0.42
C PHE A 9 -6.35 3.56 -0.57
N CYS A 10 -5.30 4.40 -0.67
CA CYS A 10 -5.29 5.58 -1.52
C CYS A 10 -4.19 5.56 -2.59
N ASN A 11 -3.37 4.52 -2.62
CA ASN A 11 -2.23 4.34 -3.53
C ASN A 11 -1.12 5.41 -3.42
N SER A 12 -1.14 6.23 -2.36
CA SER A 12 -0.07 7.19 -2.11
C SER A 12 1.28 6.50 -1.85
N LEU A 13 2.35 7.12 -2.31
CA LEU A 13 3.73 6.72 -1.99
C LEU A 13 4.22 7.36 -0.68
N ASP A 14 3.46 8.31 -0.11
CA ASP A 14 3.81 8.99 1.14
C ASP A 14 3.35 8.17 2.36
N VAL A 15 4.16 7.18 2.70
CA VAL A 15 3.96 6.26 3.82
C VAL A 15 5.21 6.25 4.69
N ASP A 16 5.04 6.56 5.97
CA ASP A 16 6.09 6.44 6.99
C ASP A 16 6.00 5.06 7.63
N LYS A 17 7.11 4.30 7.66
CA LYS A 17 7.20 2.98 8.32
C LYS A 17 7.02 3.03 9.84
N ASP A 18 7.27 4.20 10.45
CA ASP A 18 7.19 4.46 11.88
C ASP A 18 6.18 5.59 12.20
N GLY A 19 5.18 5.78 11.33
CA GLY A 19 4.28 6.94 11.36
C GLY A 19 3.28 6.99 12.52
N TRP A 20 3.15 5.93 13.32
CA TRP A 20 2.45 5.99 14.60
C TRP A 20 3.26 5.33 15.72
N LYS A 21 3.02 5.76 16.97
CA LYS A 21 3.69 5.21 18.15
C LYS A 21 2.72 5.07 19.32
N ALA A 22 2.75 3.91 19.99
CA ALA A 22 1.99 3.64 21.21
C ALA A 22 2.86 3.80 22.47
N ASN A 23 2.19 3.93 23.62
CA ASN A 23 2.84 4.09 24.93
C ASN A 23 3.64 2.86 25.39
N ASP A 24 3.33 1.68 24.81
CA ASP A 24 4.05 0.43 25.05
C ASP A 24 5.33 0.30 24.21
N GLY A 25 5.67 1.33 23.41
CA GLY A 25 6.85 1.38 22.57
C GLY A 25 6.65 0.79 21.17
N ARG A 26 5.46 0.26 20.84
CA ARG A 26 5.17 -0.18 19.47
C ARG A 26 5.10 1.00 18.51
N THR A 27 5.51 0.73 17.28
CA THR A 27 5.49 1.64 16.15
C THR A 27 5.06 0.87 14.91
N GLY A 28 4.52 1.55 13.92
CA GLY A 28 4.16 0.91 12.67
C GLY A 28 3.83 1.90 11.56
N PRO A 29 3.54 1.38 10.36
CA PRO A 29 3.37 2.21 9.18
C PRO A 29 2.10 3.06 9.25
N ALA A 30 2.19 4.29 8.74
CA ALA A 30 1.08 5.20 8.53
C ALA A 30 1.18 5.94 7.19
N CYS A 31 0.06 6.13 6.50
CA CYS A 31 0.00 6.97 5.30
C CYS A 31 -0.30 8.43 5.68
N ASN A 32 0.52 9.35 5.20
CA ASN A 32 0.40 10.78 5.48
C ASN A 32 -0.80 11.43 4.75
N ASP A 33 -1.29 10.80 3.68
CA ASP A 33 -2.40 11.35 2.89
C ASP A 33 -3.79 10.91 3.39
N CYS A 34 -3.93 9.66 3.86
CA CYS A 34 -5.24 9.11 4.25
C CYS A 34 -5.33 8.62 5.70
N ASN A 35 -4.25 8.75 6.48
CA ASN A 35 -4.16 8.32 7.88
C ASN A 35 -4.40 6.83 8.13
N ALA A 36 -4.35 5.99 7.09
CA ALA A 36 -4.36 4.54 7.27
C ALA A 36 -3.13 4.09 8.06
N THR A 37 -3.31 3.13 8.97
CA THR A 37 -2.22 2.57 9.80
C THR A 37 -2.24 1.04 9.79
N ALA A 38 -1.11 0.42 10.12
CA ALA A 38 -1.03 -1.02 10.41
C ALA A 38 -0.02 -1.33 11.53
N ASP A 39 -0.12 -2.53 12.12
CA ASP A 39 0.73 -2.96 13.23
C ASP A 39 2.17 -3.29 12.81
N SER A 40 2.40 -3.60 11.53
CA SER A 40 3.72 -3.91 10.97
C SER A 40 3.77 -3.64 9.47
N VAL A 41 4.99 -3.57 8.92
CA VAL A 41 5.22 -3.49 7.46
C VAL A 41 4.68 -4.73 6.75
N GLU A 42 4.81 -5.91 7.35
CA GLU A 42 4.23 -7.16 6.81
C GLU A 42 2.71 -7.04 6.66
N ILE A 43 1.99 -6.64 7.71
CA ILE A 43 0.53 -6.48 7.66
C ILE A 43 0.15 -5.39 6.65
N TRP A 44 0.89 -4.27 6.60
CA TRP A 44 0.67 -3.23 5.61
C TRP A 44 0.74 -3.78 4.18
N ASN A 45 1.80 -4.53 3.88
CA ASN A 45 2.05 -5.07 2.55
C ASN A 45 1.02 -6.15 2.16
N THR A 46 0.50 -6.94 3.10
CA THR A 46 -0.58 -7.91 2.79
C THR A 46 -1.89 -7.25 2.37
N ARG A 47 -2.12 -5.99 2.74
CA ARG A 47 -3.36 -5.25 2.41
C ARG A 47 -3.35 -4.66 1.01
N GLN A 48 -2.21 -4.68 0.31
CA GLN A 48 -2.18 -4.39 -1.12
C GLN A 48 -3.08 -5.42 -1.80
N SER A 49 -4.32 -5.01 -2.10
CA SER A 49 -5.15 -5.76 -3.02
C SER A 49 -4.32 -5.91 -4.28
N LEU A 50 -4.20 -7.13 -4.78
CA LEU A 50 -3.72 -7.37 -6.14
C LEU A 50 -4.58 -6.47 -7.01
N TRP A 51 -4.06 -5.31 -7.39
CA TRP A 51 -4.70 -4.40 -8.31
C TRP A 51 -4.68 -5.15 -9.62
N MET A 52 -5.70 -5.99 -9.84
CA MET A 52 -5.89 -6.64 -11.11
C MET A 52 -6.19 -5.49 -12.06
N PRO A 53 -5.30 -5.21 -13.03
CA PRO A 53 -5.68 -4.31 -14.09
C PRO A 53 -6.97 -4.88 -14.67
N ILE A 54 -8.01 -4.06 -14.76
CA ILE A 54 -9.15 -4.43 -15.60
C ILE A 54 -8.55 -4.49 -17.00
N GLU A 55 -8.35 -5.69 -17.54
CA GLU A 55 -8.07 -5.87 -18.96
C GLU A 55 -9.31 -5.33 -19.70
N THR A 56 -9.27 -4.07 -20.09
CA THR A 56 -10.24 -3.53 -21.03
C THR A 56 -9.95 -4.21 -22.36
N ASP A 57 -10.96 -4.84 -22.97
CA ASP A 57 -10.95 -5.60 -24.24
C ASP A 57 -10.42 -4.83 -25.49
N GLU A 58 -9.70 -3.72 -25.34
CA GLU A 58 -9.20 -2.86 -26.43
C GLU A 58 -7.93 -3.37 -27.13
N GLN A 59 -7.35 -4.51 -26.75
CA GLN A 59 -6.16 -5.06 -27.44
C GLN A 59 -6.46 -5.96 -28.65
N LYS A 60 -7.69 -5.95 -29.19
CA LYS A 60 -8.08 -6.87 -30.28
C LYS A 60 -7.76 -6.42 -31.71
N ASN A 61 -6.96 -5.38 -31.98
CA ASN A 61 -6.76 -4.96 -33.37
C ASN A 61 -5.41 -4.28 -33.68
N GLU A 62 -4.29 -5.01 -33.61
CA GLU A 62 -3.07 -4.66 -34.36
C GLU A 62 -2.35 -5.92 -34.88
N VAL A 63 -3.06 -6.77 -35.63
CA VAL A 63 -2.41 -7.68 -36.58
C VAL A 63 -3.15 -7.57 -37.92
N LEU A 64 -2.67 -6.64 -38.75
CA LEU A 64 -2.89 -6.61 -40.19
C LEU A 64 -1.53 -6.57 -40.87
#